data_AF-A0A495J273-F1
#
_entry.id   AF-A0A495J273-F1
#
_cell.length_a   1.000
_cell.length_b   1.000
_cell.length_c   1.000
_cell.angle_alpha   90.00
_cell.angle_beta   90.00
_cell.angle_gamma   90.00
#
_symmetry.space_group_name_H-M   'P 1'
#
loop_
_entity.id
_entity.type
_entity.pdbx_description
1 polymer ?
#
loop_
_entity_poly.entity_id
_entity_poly.type
_entity_poly.pdbx_seq_one_letter_code
_entity_poly.pdbx_strand_id
1 'polypeptide(L)'
;MPVRTRVTKATAERLEKLRTFSDCRSIGELARRILSSGTITIFQKDASMDGPMEQLVLIRKELKAIGVNMNQVTKSYHQSRDENTRAFYALKLAAQYQEAANRIPLLLSLISQLSKKWLAK
;
A
#
# COMPACT_ATOMS: atom_id res chain seq x y z
N MET A 1 34.85 5.52 36.83
CA MET A 1 34.16 6.75 37.31
C MET A 1 32.99 7.07 36.39
N PRO A 2 31.82 7.47 36.91
CA PRO A 2 30.70 7.91 36.06
C PRO A 2 30.98 9.30 35.48
N VAL A 3 30.87 9.44 34.15
CA VAL A 3 30.93 10.74 33.46
C VAL A 3 29.54 11.38 33.53
N ARG A 4 29.45 12.62 34.03
CA ARG A 4 28.21 13.40 34.11
C ARG A 4 28.37 14.68 33.30
N THR A 5 27.43 14.96 32.41
CA THR A 5 27.46 16.16 31.55
C THR A 5 26.08 16.78 31.49
N ARG A 6 26.02 18.11 31.52
CA ARG A 6 24.77 18.87 31.33
C ARG A 6 24.48 18.99 29.85
N VAL A 7 23.23 18.78 29.47
CA VAL A 7 22.76 18.95 28.08
C VAL A 7 21.61 19.93 28.05
N THR A 8 21.45 20.62 26.91
CA THR A 8 20.30 21.49 26.67
C THR A 8 19.03 20.64 26.49
N LYS A 9 17.86 21.25 26.75
CA LYS A 9 16.56 20.58 26.59
C LYS A 9 16.37 20.01 25.17
N ALA A 10 16.73 20.78 24.14
CA ALA A 10 16.69 20.34 22.74
C ALA A 10 17.54 19.09 22.48
N THR A 11 18.73 19.01 23.11
CA THR A 11 19.61 17.84 22.97
C THR A 11 19.03 16.62 23.68
N ALA A 12 18.45 16.81 24.88
CA ALA A 12 17.78 15.74 25.61
C ALA A 12 16.57 15.19 24.83
N GLU A 13 15.74 16.06 24.26
CA GLU A 13 14.59 15.66 23.43
C GLU A 13 15.02 14.92 22.16
N ARG A 14 16.11 15.35 21.52
CA ARG A 14 16.69 14.66 20.36
C ARG A 14 17.17 13.25 20.72
N LEU A 15 17.86 13.09 21.86
CA LEU A 15 18.34 11.80 22.34
C LEU A 15 17.18 10.87 22.70
N GLU A 16 16.12 11.40 23.32
CA GLU A 16 14.94 10.61 23.66
C GLU A 16 14.22 10.12 22.40
N LYS A 17 14.04 10.99 21.39
CA LYS A 17 13.49 10.57 20.09
C LYS A 17 14.31 9.43 19.46
N LEU A 18 15.64 9.55 19.44
CA LEU A 18 16.53 8.52 18.91
C LEU A 18 16.42 7.22 19.71
N ARG A 19 16.29 7.30 21.05
CA ARG A 19 16.11 6.13 21.92
C ARG A 19 14.88 5.33 21.52
N THR A 20 13.74 6.00 21.30
CA THR A 20 12.46 5.36 20.98
C THR A 20 12.52 4.52 19.71
N PHE A 21 13.36 4.91 18.75
CA PHE A 21 13.56 4.18 17.50
C PHE A 21 14.81 3.28 17.52
N SER A 22 15.43 3.02 18.67
CA SER A 22 16.69 2.27 18.74
C SER A 22 16.59 0.99 19.57
N ASP A 23 17.61 0.14 19.49
CA ASP A 23 17.80 -1.03 20.36
C ASP A 23 18.25 -0.69 21.80
N CYS A 24 18.42 0.60 22.11
CA CYS A 24 18.90 1.05 23.42
C CYS A 24 17.75 1.19 24.43
N ARG A 25 17.92 0.64 25.63
CA ARG A 25 16.89 0.66 26.69
C ARG A 25 16.85 1.98 27.46
N SER A 26 17.94 2.74 27.45
CA SER A 26 18.06 4.01 28.18
C SER A 26 18.85 5.06 27.41
N ILE A 27 18.64 6.35 27.73
CA ILE A 27 19.44 7.47 27.20
C ILE A 27 20.93 7.26 27.54
N GLY A 28 21.23 6.76 28.73
CA GLY A 28 22.62 6.52 29.15
C GLY A 28 23.30 5.41 28.33
N GLU A 29 22.57 4.39 27.94
CA GLU A 29 23.05 3.37 27.01
C GLU A 29 23.28 3.94 25.61
N LEU A 30 22.32 4.70 25.08
CA LEU A 30 22.43 5.35 23.79
C LEU A 30 23.62 6.32 23.74
N ALA A 31 23.74 7.21 24.73
CA ALA A 31 24.83 8.17 24.85
C ALA A 31 26.19 7.49 24.98
N ARG A 32 26.28 6.41 25.77
CA ARG A 32 27.52 5.62 25.89
C ARG A 32 27.92 5.02 24.56
N ARG A 33 26.98 4.44 23.81
CA ARG A 33 27.26 3.87 22.48
C ARG A 33 27.67 4.95 21.48
N ILE A 34 27.00 6.11 21.45
CA ILE A 34 27.41 7.26 20.62
C ILE A 34 28.84 7.70 20.94
N LEU A 35 29.16 7.90 22.22
CA LEU A 35 30.48 8.36 22.67
C LEU A 35 31.59 7.32 22.45
N SER A 36 31.24 6.03 22.50
CA SER A 36 32.18 4.93 22.31
C SER A 36 32.25 4.45 20.86
N SER A 37 31.59 5.16 19.92
CA SER A 37 31.45 4.74 18.51
C SER A 37 30.88 3.32 18.33
N GLY A 38 30.02 2.90 19.26
CA GLY A 38 29.36 1.60 19.23
C GLY A 38 28.17 1.57 18.26
N THR A 39 27.84 0.38 17.77
CA THR A 39 26.70 0.17 16.86
C THR A 39 25.37 0.40 17.55
N ILE A 40 24.50 1.19 16.92
CA ILE A 40 23.12 1.46 17.36
C ILE A 40 22.22 1.03 16.21
N THR A 41 21.29 0.11 16.49
CA THR A 41 20.33 -0.34 15.49
C THR A 41 19.11 0.56 15.57
N ILE A 42 18.79 1.26 14.49
CA ILE A 42 17.61 2.13 14.41
C ILE A 42 16.49 1.41 13.65
N PHE A 43 15.37 1.21 14.31
CA PHE A 43 14.13 0.71 13.74
C PHE A 43 13.35 1.86 13.11
N GLN A 44 13.50 2.03 11.79
CA GLN A 44 12.61 2.89 11.01
C GLN A 44 11.50 2.03 10.39
N LYS A 45 10.25 2.41 10.65
CA LYS A 45 9.11 1.89 9.87
C LYS A 45 9.09 2.64 8.54
N ASP A 46 9.36 1.92 7.46
CA ASP A 46 9.24 2.44 6.10
C ASP A 46 7.77 2.50 5.70
N ALA A 47 7.14 3.67 5.92
CA ALA A 47 5.75 3.93 5.56
C ALA A 47 5.58 4.39 4.10
N SER A 48 6.66 4.43 3.30
CA SER A 48 6.60 4.85 1.89
C SER A 48 5.68 3.95 1.05
N MET A 49 5.46 2.72 1.52
CA MET A 49 4.65 1.71 0.83
C MET A 49 3.18 1.68 1.23
N ASP A 50 2.77 2.40 2.27
CA ASP A 50 1.39 2.37 2.78
C ASP A 50 0.41 3.00 1.76
N GLY A 51 0.76 4.16 1.18
CA GLY A 51 -0.08 4.84 0.18
C GLY A 51 -0.23 4.07 -1.15
N PRO A 52 0.87 3.60 -1.78
CA PRO A 52 0.82 2.68 -2.91
C PRO A 52 -0.07 1.45 -2.69
N MET A 53 -0.02 0.85 -1.50
CA MET A 53 -0.79 -0.35 -1.15
C MET A 53 -2.29 -0.06 -1.02
N GLU A 54 -2.67 1.08 -0.44
CA GLU A 54 -4.06 1.52 -0.40
C GLU A 54 -4.67 1.65 -1.81
N GLN A 55 -3.92 2.25 -2.74
CA GLN A 55 -4.39 2.38 -4.13
C GLN A 55 -4.57 1.02 -4.81
N LEU A 56 -3.66 0.07 -4.60
CA LEU A 56 -3.83 -1.30 -5.12
C LEU A 56 -5.08 -1.98 -4.57
N VAL A 57 -5.40 -1.79 -3.29
CA VAL A 57 -6.60 -2.35 -2.68
C VAL A 57 -7.87 -1.78 -3.33
N LEU A 58 -7.90 -0.47 -3.62
CA LEU A 58 -9.03 0.18 -4.30
C LEU A 58 -9.20 -0.34 -5.73
N ILE A 59 -8.10 -0.40 -6.50
CA ILE A 59 -8.08 -0.94 -7.86
C ILE A 59 -8.61 -2.39 -7.89
N ARG A 60 -8.15 -3.23 -6.96
CA ARG A 60 -8.61 -4.62 -6.84
C ARG A 60 -10.11 -4.72 -6.55
N LYS A 61 -10.65 -3.84 -5.70
CA LYS A 61 -12.09 -3.80 -5.40
C LYS A 61 -12.90 -3.41 -6.64
N GLU A 62 -12.44 -2.43 -7.40
CA GLU A 62 -13.10 -1.98 -8.63
C GLU A 62 -13.13 -3.08 -9.69
N LEU A 63 -11.99 -3.74 -9.96
CA LEU A 63 -11.92 -4.87 -10.89
C LEU A 63 -12.86 -6.01 -10.49
N LYS A 64 -12.91 -6.35 -9.20
CA LYS A 64 -13.81 -7.38 -8.68
C LYS A 64 -15.28 -7.00 -8.92
N ALA A 65 -15.64 -5.74 -8.71
CA ALA A 65 -17.00 -5.26 -8.94
C ALA A 65 -17.39 -5.33 -10.42
N ILE A 66 -16.49 -4.94 -11.33
CA ILE A 66 -16.68 -5.07 -12.79
C ILE A 66 -16.95 -6.53 -13.17
N GLY A 67 -16.09 -7.45 -12.70
CA GLY A 67 -16.24 -8.88 -12.99
C GLY A 67 -17.54 -9.48 -12.46
N VAL A 68 -17.96 -9.10 -11.24
CA VAL A 68 -19.23 -9.52 -10.65
C VAL A 68 -20.42 -9.02 -11.47
N ASN A 69 -20.40 -7.76 -11.92
CA ASN A 69 -21.46 -7.19 -12.74
C ASN A 69 -21.57 -7.88 -14.10
N MET A 70 -20.44 -8.16 -14.76
CA MET A 70 -20.44 -8.89 -16.03
C MET A 70 -20.96 -10.32 -15.87
N ASN A 71 -20.60 -10.99 -14.78
CA ASN A 71 -21.09 -12.34 -14.50
C ASN A 71 -22.62 -12.35 -14.29
N GLN A 72 -23.18 -11.31 -13.67
CA GLN A 72 -24.63 -11.17 -13.52
C GLN A 72 -25.32 -11.02 -14.88
N VAL A 73 -24.83 -10.14 -15.76
CA VAL A 73 -25.42 -9.95 -17.09
C VAL A 73 -25.29 -11.22 -17.94
N THR A 74 -24.16 -11.93 -17.84
CA THR A 74 -23.95 -13.23 -18.51
C THR A 74 -24.96 -14.28 -18.03
N LYS A 75 -25.18 -14.35 -16.71
CA LYS A 75 -26.18 -15.24 -16.12
C LYS A 75 -27.59 -14.89 -16.58
N SER A 76 -27.96 -13.60 -16.60
CA SER A 76 -29.25 -13.14 -17.11
C SER A 76 -29.45 -13.47 -18.59
N TYR A 77 -28.40 -13.33 -19.42
CA TYR A 77 -28.43 -13.74 -20.82
C TYR A 77 -28.77 -15.22 -20.98
N HIS A 78 -28.04 -16.10 -20.28
CA HIS A 78 -28.27 -17.56 -20.37
C HIS A 78 -29.61 -18.01 -19.78
N GLN A 79 -30.16 -17.26 -18.83
CA GLN A 79 -31.46 -17.57 -18.20
C GLN A 79 -32.66 -17.07 -19.02
N SER A 80 -32.45 -16.12 -19.94
CA SER A 80 -33.53 -15.59 -20.76
C SER A 80 -33.98 -16.59 -21.83
N ARG A 81 -35.30 -16.81 -21.89
CA ARG A 81 -35.95 -17.73 -22.84
C ARG A 81 -36.56 -17.02 -24.05
N ASP A 82 -36.72 -15.70 -23.94
CA ASP A 82 -37.27 -14.83 -24.98
C ASP A 82 -36.14 -14.17 -25.78
N GLU A 83 -36.30 -14.13 -27.10
CA GLU A 83 -35.25 -13.74 -28.04
C GLU A 83 -34.91 -12.24 -27.97
N ASN A 84 -35.92 -11.39 -27.73
CA ASN A 84 -35.74 -9.95 -27.53
C ASN A 84 -34.99 -9.66 -26.22
N THR A 85 -35.33 -10.38 -25.16
CA THR A 85 -34.66 -10.30 -23.86
C THR A 85 -33.20 -10.74 -23.97
N ARG A 86 -32.93 -11.78 -24.76
CA ARG A 86 -31.57 -12.28 -25.03
C ARG A 86 -30.74 -11.26 -25.82
N ALA A 87 -31.33 -10.62 -26.83
CA ALA A 87 -30.69 -9.56 -27.61
C ALA A 87 -30.36 -8.32 -26.75
N PHE A 88 -31.26 -7.94 -25.84
CA PHE A 88 -31.01 -6.86 -24.88
C PHE A 88 -29.80 -7.15 -23.98
N TYR A 89 -29.72 -8.35 -23.41
CA TYR A 89 -28.57 -8.71 -22.57
C TYR A 89 -27.27 -8.84 -23.38
N ALA A 90 -27.32 -9.27 -24.64
CA ALA A 90 -26.14 -9.30 -25.51
C ALA A 90 -25.56 -7.90 -25.75
N LEU A 91 -26.41 -6.91 -26.07
CA LEU A 91 -26.01 -5.52 -26.24
C LEU A 91 -25.44 -4.93 -24.95
N LYS A 92 -26.09 -5.23 -23.80
CA LYS A 92 -25.60 -4.80 -22.48
C LYS A 92 -24.24 -5.42 -22.15
N LEU A 93 -24.02 -6.68 -22.51
CA LEU A 93 -22.77 -7.38 -22.32
C LEU A 93 -21.66 -6.73 -23.18
N ALA A 94 -21.93 -6.45 -24.45
CA ALA A 94 -20.99 -5.80 -25.36
C ALA A 94 -20.54 -4.43 -24.84
N ALA A 95 -21.48 -3.61 -24.34
CA ALA A 95 -21.17 -2.32 -23.74
C ALA A 95 -20.27 -2.44 -22.49
N GLN A 96 -20.55 -3.42 -21.61
CA GLN A 96 -19.74 -3.67 -20.42
C GLN A 96 -18.34 -4.18 -20.75
N TYR A 97 -18.20 -5.02 -21.78
CA TYR A 97 -16.90 -5.45 -22.28
C TYR A 97 -16.07 -4.26 -22.78
N GLN A 98 -16.69 -3.33 -23.48
CA GLN A 98 -16.01 -2.16 -24.01
C GLN A 98 -15.57 -1.20 -22.90
N GLU A 99 -16.39 -1.01 -21.87
CA GLU A 99 -16.01 -0.22 -20.70
C GLU A 99 -14.87 -0.89 -19.90
N ALA A 100 -14.94 -2.21 -19.70
CA ALA A 100 -13.88 -2.97 -19.04
C ALA A 100 -12.56 -2.92 -19.85
N ALA A 101 -12.63 -3.04 -21.17
CA ALA A 101 -11.47 -2.96 -22.06
C ALA A 101 -10.74 -1.62 -21.97
N ASN A 102 -11.44 -0.53 -21.66
CA ASN A 102 -10.84 0.79 -21.47
C ASN A 102 -10.21 0.96 -20.06
N ARG A 103 -10.80 0.35 -19.02
CA ARG A 103 -10.32 0.49 -17.64
C ARG A 103 -9.19 -0.48 -17.27
N ILE A 104 -9.22 -1.71 -17.78
CA ILE A 104 -8.24 -2.76 -17.45
C ILE A 104 -6.80 -2.34 -17.77
N PRO A 105 -6.47 -1.75 -18.94
CA PRO A 105 -5.11 -1.34 -19.27
C PRO A 105 -4.58 -0.24 -18.34
N LEU A 106 -5.43 0.71 -17.95
CA LEU A 106 -5.08 1.77 -17.00
C LEU A 106 -4.70 1.16 -15.64
N LEU A 107 -5.50 0.21 -15.16
CA LEU A 107 -5.26 -0.47 -13.89
C LEU A 107 -4.00 -1.34 -13.94
N LEU A 108 -3.75 -2.04 -15.05
CA LEU A 108 -2.51 -2.79 -15.26
C LEU A 108 -1.28 -1.88 -15.28
N SER A 109 -1.40 -0.67 -15.86
CA SER A 109 -0.29 0.31 -15.87
C SER A 109 0.03 0.83 -14.46
N LEU A 110 -1.00 1.13 -13.65
CA LEU A 110 -0.86 1.53 -12.25
C LEU A 110 -0.20 0.41 -11.43
N ILE A 111 -0.68 -0.83 -11.58
CA ILE A 111 -0.09 -2.00 -10.92
C ILE A 111 1.38 -2.16 -11.34
N SER A 112 1.71 -1.99 -12.62
CA SER A 112 3.09 -2.06 -13.12
C SER A 112 3.98 -0.99 -12.48
N GLN A 113 3.54 0.26 -12.41
CA GLN A 113 4.28 1.36 -11.77
C GLN A 113 4.50 1.11 -10.28
N LEU A 114 3.50 0.58 -9.58
CA LEU A 114 3.57 0.26 -8.15
C LEU A 114 4.51 -0.94 -7.92
N SER A 115 4.48 -1.96 -8.78
CA SER A 115 5.39 -3.10 -8.73
C SER A 115 6.86 -2.70 -8.97
N LYS A 116 7.11 -1.72 -9.85
CA LYS A 116 8.46 -1.18 -10.08
C LYS A 116 8.99 -0.46 -8.83
N LYS A 117 8.15 0.32 -8.15
CA LYS A 117 8.53 0.93 -6.86
C LYS A 117 8.79 -0.12 -5.77
N TRP A 118 8.03 -1.21 -5.78
CA TRP A 118 8.20 -2.32 -4.84
C TRP A 118 9.50 -3.10 -5.08
N LEU A 119 9.86 -3.36 -6.33
CA LEU A 119 11.06 -4.11 -6.73
C LEU A 119 12.35 -3.26 -6.76
N ALA A 120 12.24 -1.93 -6.74
CA ALA A 120 13.39 -1.03 -6.71
C ALA A 120 14.07 -0.94 -5.32
N LYS A 121 13.98 -2.02 -4.52
CA LYS A 121 14.60 -2.14 -3.20
C LYS A 121 15.68 -3.19 -3.23
#